data_AF-X1S3X3-F1
#
_entry.id   AF-X1S3X3-F1
#
_cell.length_a   1.000
_cell.length_b   1.000
_cell.length_c   1.000
_cell.angle_alpha   90.00
_cell.angle_beta   90.00
_cell.angle_gamma   90.00
#
_symmetry.space_group_name_H-M   'P 1'
#
loop_
_entity.id
_entity.type
_entity.pdbx_description
1 polymer ?
#
loop_
_entity_poly.entity_id
_entity_poly.type
_entity_poly.pdbx_seq_one_letter_code
_entity_poly.pdbx_strand_id
1 'polypeptide(L)' 'MKTSESGVKVEFLEWLDTNVIADTIAEDLEEQGMEVTVINMGNVWLNFLINELPEGLRRVIAALKEKKDS' A
#
# COMPACT_ATOMS: atom_id res chain seq x y z
N MET A 1 22.60 11.05 16.45
CA MET A 1 21.37 11.68 16.98
C MET A 1 20.36 10.55 17.17
N LYS A 2 19.81 10.32 18.37
CA LYS A 2 18.74 9.32 18.54
C LYS A 2 17.46 9.95 17.98
N THR A 3 16.95 9.44 16.86
CA THR A 3 15.63 9.81 16.34
C THR A 3 14.58 9.38 17.38
N SER A 4 13.69 10.30 17.77
CA SER A 4 12.53 9.96 18.60
C SER A 4 11.64 9.00 17.81
N GLU A 5 10.85 8.17 18.50
CA GLU A 5 9.87 7.26 17.87
C GLU A 5 8.96 8.01 16.86
N SER A 6 8.61 9.27 17.17
CA SER A 6 7.88 10.15 16.26
C SER A 6 8.64 10.50 14.98
N GLY A 7 9.96 10.72 15.07
CA GLY A 7 10.81 11.03 13.92
C GLY A 7 10.96 9.84 12.98
N VAL A 8 11.19 8.64 13.55
CA VAL A 8 11.26 7.39 12.76
C VAL A 8 9.94 7.12 12.04
N LYS A 9 8.80 7.37 12.71
CA LYS A 9 7.49 7.19 12.08
C LYS A 9 7.25 8.15 10.92
N VAL A 10 7.66 9.41 11.03
CA VAL A 10 7.53 10.40 9.95
C VAL A 10 8.40 9.99 8.76
N GLU A 11 9.67 9.67 8.99
CA GLU A 11 10.59 9.20 7.94
C GLU A 11 10.05 7.93 7.25
N PHE A 12 9.49 6.99 8.01
CA PHE A 12 8.88 5.80 7.44
C PHE A 12 7.65 6.10 6.59
N LEU A 13 6.80 7.06 6.98
CA LEU A 13 5.63 7.45 6.19
C LEU A 13 6.02 8.10 4.87
N GLU A 14 7.15 8.82 4.82
CA GLU A 14 7.69 9.39 3.57
C GLU A 14 8.11 8.30 2.57
N TRP A 15 8.38 7.07 3.02
CA TRP A 15 8.67 5.94 2.12
C TRP A 15 7.41 5.38 1.46
N LEU A 16 6.22 5.70 1.96
CA LEU A 16 4.93 5.21 1.46
C LEU A 16 4.24 6.28 0.59
N ASP A 17 4.89 6.68 -0.50
CA ASP A 17 4.33 7.62 -1.46
C ASP A 17 3.20 6.96 -2.28
N THR A 18 1.98 7.49 -2.11
CA THR A 18 0.80 6.97 -2.79
C THR A 18 0.81 7.17 -4.30
N ASN A 19 1.52 8.19 -4.81
CA ASN A 19 1.65 8.39 -6.25
C ASN A 19 2.54 7.31 -6.85
N VAL A 20 3.70 7.05 -6.22
CA VAL A 20 4.61 5.98 -6.68
C VAL A 20 3.90 4.63 -6.67
N ILE A 21 3.10 4.33 -5.65
CA ILE A 21 2.31 3.09 -5.59
C ILE A 21 1.30 3.03 -6.75
N ALA A 22 0.60 4.13 -7.02
CA ALA A 22 -0.40 4.19 -8.08
C ALA A 22 0.23 4.04 -9.48
N ASP A 23 1.35 4.72 -9.72
CA ASP A 23 2.10 4.66 -10.97
C ASP A 23 2.63 3.24 -11.23
N THR A 24 3.25 2.60 -10.24
CA THR A 24 3.72 1.21 -10.35
C THR A 24 2.60 0.24 -10.68
N ILE A 25 1.41 0.42 -10.08
CA ILE A 25 0.25 -0.45 -10.38
C ILE A 25 -0.29 -0.20 -11.79
N ALA A 26 -0.29 1.05 -12.25
CA ALA A 26 -0.70 1.38 -13.60
C ALA A 26 0.25 0.75 -14.63
N GLU A 27 1.56 0.85 -14.40
CA GLU A 27 2.59 0.22 -15.24
C GLU A 27 2.40 -1.31 -15.31
N ASP A 28 2.18 -1.98 -14.17
CA ASP A 28 1.93 -3.43 -14.11
C ASP A 28 0.69 -3.85 -14.93
N LEU A 29 -0.39 -3.05 -14.87
CA LEU A 29 -1.58 -3.30 -15.68
C LEU A 29 -1.31 -3.12 -17.17
N GLU A 30 -0.57 -2.07 -17.56
CA GLU A 30 -0.19 -1.82 -18.95
C GLU A 30 0.70 -2.94 -19.51
N GLU A 31 1.69 -3.41 -18.73
CA GLU A 31 2.56 -4.54 -19.10
C GLU A 31 1.77 -5.85 -19.29
N GLN A 32 0.71 -6.04 -18.51
CA GLN A 32 -0.21 -7.17 -18.64
C GLN A 32 -1.26 -7.00 -19.76
N GLY A 33 -1.26 -5.85 -20.45
CA GLY A 33 -2.25 -5.54 -21.50
C GLY A 33 -3.67 -5.32 -20.96
N MET A 34 -3.79 -4.96 -19.68
CA MET A 34 -5.06 -4.66 -19.02
C MET A 34 -5.39 -3.17 -19.08
N GLU A 35 -6.68 -2.84 -19.03
CA GLU A 35 -7.12 -1.46 -18.96
C GLU A 35 -6.83 -0.84 -17.57
N VAL A 36 -6.23 0.35 -17.55
CA VAL A 36 -5.97 1.12 -16.33
C VAL A 36 -7.27 1.78 -15.85
N THR A 37 -8.02 1.04 -15.03
CA THR A 37 -9.24 1.52 -14.39
C THR A 37 -9.10 1.48 -12.87
N VAL A 38 -9.86 2.31 -12.15
CA VAL A 38 -9.88 2.31 -10.67
C VAL A 38 -10.18 0.92 -10.10
N ILE A 39 -11.06 0.15 -10.77
CA ILE A 39 -11.42 -1.20 -10.35
C ILE A 39 -10.22 -2.15 -10.49
N ASN A 40 -9.55 -2.13 -11.64
CA ASN A 40 -8.39 -3.00 -11.91
C ASN A 40 -7.21 -2.64 -11.01
N MET A 41 -6.89 -1.35 -10.87
CA MET A 41 -5.84 -0.88 -9.96
C MET A 41 -6.15 -1.27 -8.51
N GLY A 42 -7.41 -1.12 -8.08
CA GLY A 42 -7.86 -1.53 -6.76
C GLY A 42 -7.70 -3.03 -6.52
N ASN A 43 -8.00 -3.86 -7.52
CA ASN A 43 -7.83 -5.31 -7.43
C ASN A 43 -6.36 -5.72 -7.28
N VAL A 44 -5.44 -5.13 -8.07
CA VAL A 44 -3.99 -5.37 -7.96
C VAL A 44 -3.49 -4.97 -6.57
N TRP A 45 -3.87 -3.76 -6.12
CA TRP A 45 -3.48 -3.28 -4.80
C TRP A 45 -3.96 -4.21 -3.67
N LEU A 46 -5.23 -4.60 -3.71
CA LEU A 46 -5.80 -5.50 -2.70
C LEU A 46 -5.11 -6.87 -2.74
N ASN A 47 -4.82 -7.40 -3.93
CA ASN A 47 -4.12 -8.67 -4.07
C ASN A 47 -2.72 -8.62 -3.45
N PHE A 48 -1.94 -7.56 -3.73
CA PHE A 48 -0.63 -7.33 -3.12
C PHE A 48 -0.73 -7.30 -1.58
N LEU A 49 -1.68 -6.53 -1.04
CA LEU A 49 -1.87 -6.41 0.41
C LEU A 49 -2.21 -7.75 1.08
N ILE A 50 -2.96 -8.61 0.40
CA ILE A 50 -3.43 -9.89 0.95
C ILE A 50 -2.36 -10.97 0.82
N ASN A 51 -1.69 -11.05 -0.33
CA ASN A 51 -0.91 -12.22 -0.71
C ASN A 51 0.60 -11.99 -0.60
N GLU A 52 1.07 -10.77 -0.79
CA GLU A 52 2.51 -10.48 -0.90
C GLU A 52 3.09 -9.81 0.34
N LEU A 53 2.27 -9.11 1.13
CA LEU A 53 2.75 -8.52 2.37
C LEU A 53 3.19 -9.59 3.38
N PRO A 54 4.28 -9.38 4.13
CA PRO A 54 4.59 -10.15 5.32
C PRO A 54 3.45 -10.12 6.34
N GLU A 55 3.29 -11.20 7.12
CA GLU A 55 2.19 -11.36 8.09
C GLU A 55 2.06 -10.19 9.07
N GLY A 56 3.18 -9.62 9.51
CA GLY A 56 3.20 -8.43 10.38
C GLY A 56 2.51 -7.22 9.76
N LEU A 57 2.68 -6.99 8.46
CA LEU A 57 2.05 -5.88 7.73
C LEU A 57 0.59 -6.19 7.38
N ARG A 58 0.23 -7.45 7.12
CA ARG A 58 -1.20 -7.85 6.94
C ARG A 58 -2.04 -7.52 8.17
N ARG A 59 -1.49 -7.72 9.39
CA ARG A 59 -2.16 -7.33 10.65
C ARG A 59 -2.43 -5.83 10.75
N VAL A 60 -1.52 -5.00 10.23
CA VAL A 60 -1.71 -3.54 10.18
C VAL A 60 -2.88 -3.18 9.26
N ILE A 61 -2.98 -3.82 8.10
CA ILE A 61 -4.10 -3.62 7.16
C ILE A 61 -5.44 -4.05 7.79
N ALA A 62 -5.47 -5.16 8.53
CA ALA A 62 -6.67 -5.58 9.25
C ALA A 62 -7.10 -4.55 10.31
N ALA A 63 -6.17 -4.06 11.13
CA ALA A 63 -6.45 -3.03 12.12
C ALA A 63 -6.93 -1.70 11.49
N LEU A 64 -6.42 -1.32 10.31
CA LEU A 64 -6.89 -0.14 9.58
C LEU A 64 -8.32 -0.29 9.08
N LYS A 65 -8.73 -1.50 8.64
CA LYS A 65 -10.12 -1.79 8.26
C LYS A 65 -11.06 -1.65 9.47
N GLU A 66 -10.72 -2.28 10.60
CA GLU A 66 -11.50 -2.20 11.84
C GLU A 66 -11.70 -0.76 12.32
N LYS A 67 -10.66 0.08 12.21
CA LYS A 67 -10.72 1.50 12.58
C LYS A 67 -11.60 2.33 11.64
N LYS A 68 -11.68 1.98 10.35
CA LYS A 68 -12.52 2.68 9.37
C LYS A 68 -14.01 2.38 9.58
N ASP A 69 -14.32 1.19 10.08
CA ASP A 69 -15.69 0.70 10.30
C ASP A 69 -16.22 1.03 11.72
N SER A 70 -15.41 1.67 12.56
CA SER A 70 -15.73 2.14 13.92
C SER A 70 -16.07 3.63 13.95
#